data_AF-A0A4S8F4K6-F1
#
_entry.id   AF-A0A4S8F4K6-F1
#
_cell.length_a   1.000
_cell.length_b   1.000
_cell.length_c   1.000
_cell.angle_alpha   90.00
_cell.angle_beta   90.00
_cell.angle_gamma   90.00
#
_symmetry.space_group_name_H-M   'P 1'
#
loop_
_entity.id
_entity.type
_entity.pdbx_description
1 polymer ?
#
loop_
_entity_poly.entity_id
_entity_poly.type
_entity_poly.pdbx_seq_one_letter_code
_entity_poly.pdbx_strand_id
1 'polypeptide(L)'
;MTAPTPIHTKTPPATEQEVQERYALMDKAIRQTGLQIDELESALGMYMVGFHFGWKVLHVIHSKKTIAKYEGILGIKVREAFPEYGPDADRTNAFKLIKSVSSFWKLVSGDERPPIQLDKRTIQN
;
A
#
# COMPACT_ATOMS: atom_id res chain seq x y z
N MET A 1 -17.35 -15.18 25.81
CA MET A 1 -16.72 -14.80 24.54
C MET A 1 -17.49 -13.63 23.98
N THR A 2 -16.99 -12.40 24.12
CA THR A 2 -17.61 -11.22 23.51
C THR A 2 -17.37 -11.26 22.02
N ALA A 3 -18.42 -11.07 21.22
CA ALA A 3 -18.28 -10.96 19.77
C ALA A 3 -17.32 -9.81 19.44
N PRO A 4 -16.37 -9.99 18.50
CA PRO A 4 -15.50 -8.91 18.09
C PRO A 4 -16.34 -7.77 17.53
N THR A 5 -16.07 -6.54 17.97
CA THR A 5 -16.66 -5.32 17.41
C THR A 5 -16.56 -5.38 15.89
N PRO A 6 -17.66 -5.14 15.14
CA PRO A 6 -17.61 -5.18 13.69
C PRO A 6 -16.58 -4.16 13.20
N ILE A 7 -15.50 -4.65 12.60
CA ILE A 7 -14.53 -3.79 11.96
C ILE A 7 -15.24 -3.20 10.74
N HIS A 8 -15.46 -1.88 10.73
CA HIS A 8 -16.01 -1.16 9.58
C HIS A 8 -14.97 -1.11 8.45
N THR A 9 -14.69 -2.24 7.80
CA THR A 9 -13.88 -2.26 6.58
C THR A 9 -14.75 -1.92 5.39
N LYS A 10 -14.40 -0.86 4.66
CA LYS A 10 -15.12 -0.45 3.44
C LYS A 10 -14.72 -1.26 2.23
N THR A 11 -13.54 -1.88 2.28
CA THR A 11 -13.05 -2.74 1.20
C THR A 11 -13.87 -4.02 1.19
N PRO A 12 -14.58 -4.32 0.09
CA PRO A 12 -15.32 -5.57 -0.02
C PRO A 12 -14.35 -6.76 -0.03
N PRO A 13 -14.79 -7.95 0.42
CA PRO A 13 -14.06 -9.17 0.19
C PRO A 13 -13.76 -9.36 -1.30
N ALA A 14 -12.57 -9.87 -1.61
CA ALA A 14 -12.21 -10.21 -2.98
C ALA A 14 -13.13 -11.32 -3.51
N THR A 15 -13.46 -11.25 -4.80
CA THR A 15 -14.14 -12.33 -5.51
C THR A 15 -13.25 -13.58 -5.58
N GLU A 16 -13.84 -14.76 -5.82
CA GLU A 16 -13.06 -16.00 -5.94
C GLU A 16 -11.97 -15.91 -7.02
N GLN A 17 -12.29 -15.30 -8.17
CA GLN A 17 -11.32 -15.08 -9.24
C GLN A 17 -10.16 -14.19 -8.77
N GLU A 18 -10.47 -13.06 -8.13
CA GLU A 18 -9.43 -12.17 -7.60
C GLU A 18 -8.58 -12.85 -6.52
N VAL A 19 -9.17 -13.70 -5.67
CA VAL A 19 -8.41 -14.49 -4.69
C VAL A 19 -7.40 -15.39 -5.38
N GLN A 20 -7.81 -16.10 -6.44
CA GLN A 20 -6.91 -16.96 -7.21
C GLN A 20 -5.80 -16.17 -7.90
N GLU A 21 -6.13 -15.06 -8.55
CA GLU A 21 -5.15 -14.20 -9.23
C GLU A 21 -4.14 -13.61 -8.25
N ARG A 22 -4.63 -13.09 -7.11
CA ARG A 22 -3.79 -12.51 -6.05
C ARG A 22 -2.87 -13.55 -5.44
N TYR A 23 -3.39 -14.75 -5.13
CA TYR A 23 -2.59 -15.84 -4.59
C TYR A 23 -1.55 -16.32 -5.59
N ALA A 24 -1.92 -16.52 -6.86
CA ALA A 24 -1.00 -16.95 -7.91
C ALA A 24 0.16 -15.97 -8.10
N LEU A 25 -0.11 -14.66 -8.01
CA LEU A 25 0.93 -13.63 -8.06
C LEU A 25 1.88 -13.73 -6.87
N MET A 26 1.33 -13.84 -5.66
CA MET A 26 2.14 -13.97 -4.43
C MET A 26 3.00 -15.24 -4.46
N ASP A 27 2.42 -16.39 -4.80
CA ASP A 27 3.12 -17.67 -4.89
C ASP A 27 4.24 -17.62 -5.95
N LYS A 28 3.97 -16.99 -7.11
CA LYS A 28 4.98 -16.74 -8.13
C LYS A 28 6.14 -15.89 -7.60
N ALA A 29 5.86 -14.81 -6.87
CA ALA A 29 6.90 -13.95 -6.29
C ALA A 29 7.73 -14.71 -5.23
N ILE A 30 7.09 -15.52 -4.39
CA ILE A 30 7.74 -16.31 -3.34
C ILE A 30 8.71 -17.36 -3.91
N ARG A 31 8.38 -17.94 -5.07
CA ARG A 31 9.20 -18.98 -5.71
C ARG A 31 10.43 -18.44 -6.47
N GLN A 32 10.61 -17.13 -6.55
CA GLN A 32 11.78 -16.54 -7.20
C GLN A 32 13.06 -16.81 -6.40
N THR A 33 14.16 -17.11 -7.09
CA THR A 33 15.47 -17.35 -6.47
C THR A 33 16.27 -16.06 -6.35
N GLY A 34 17.09 -15.93 -5.31
CA GLY A 34 18.06 -14.83 -5.15
C GLY A 34 17.49 -13.52 -4.61
N LEU A 35 16.25 -13.53 -4.11
CA LEU A 35 15.66 -12.39 -3.41
C LEU A 35 16.14 -12.30 -1.95
N GLN A 36 16.19 -11.08 -1.43
CA GLN A 36 16.30 -10.83 0.00
C GLN A 36 14.92 -11.02 0.64
N ILE A 37 14.84 -11.85 1.69
CA ILE A 37 13.56 -12.30 2.27
C ILE A 37 12.79 -11.13 2.90
N ASP A 38 13.49 -10.21 3.57
CA ASP A 38 12.91 -9.01 4.19
C ASP A 38 12.27 -8.08 3.14
N GLU A 39 12.90 -7.96 1.97
CA GLU A 39 12.36 -7.19 0.84
C GLU A 39 11.14 -7.86 0.22
N LEU A 40 11.14 -9.19 0.10
CA LEU A 40 10.01 -9.98 -0.37
C LEU A 40 8.81 -9.86 0.58
N GLU A 41 9.00 -10.05 1.88
CA GLU A 41 7.95 -9.88 2.90
C GLU A 41 7.32 -8.49 2.83
N SER A 42 8.16 -7.46 2.72
CA SER A 42 7.68 -6.08 2.60
C SER A 42 6.91 -5.84 1.29
N ALA A 43 7.37 -6.40 0.17
CA ALA A 43 6.68 -6.29 -1.11
C ALA A 43 5.31 -6.99 -1.08
N LEU A 44 5.23 -8.20 -0.52
CA LEU A 44 3.97 -8.92 -0.33
C LEU A 44 3.02 -8.15 0.60
N GLY A 45 3.54 -7.56 1.69
CA GLY A 45 2.78 -6.68 2.57
C GLY A 45 2.19 -5.48 1.81
N MET A 46 3.02 -4.80 1.00
CA MET A 46 2.56 -3.70 0.13
C MET A 46 1.46 -4.17 -0.83
N TYR A 47 1.62 -5.35 -1.44
CA TYR A 47 0.65 -5.91 -2.37
C TYR A 47 -0.71 -6.12 -1.70
N MET A 48 -0.72 -6.73 -0.52
CA MET A 48 -1.94 -7.04 0.23
C MET A 48 -2.68 -5.76 0.66
N VAL A 49 -1.97 -4.75 1.16
CA VAL A 49 -2.61 -3.52 1.66
C VAL A 49 -2.95 -2.53 0.54
N GLY A 50 -2.38 -2.70 -0.65
CA GLY A 50 -2.64 -1.84 -1.82
C GLY A 50 -4.11 -1.82 -2.23
N PHE A 51 -4.81 -2.95 -2.13
CA PHE A 51 -6.25 -3.05 -2.42
C PHE A 51 -7.12 -2.24 -1.45
N HIS A 52 -6.65 -2.03 -0.22
CA HIS A 52 -7.37 -1.30 0.82
C HIS A 52 -7.12 0.21 0.74
N PHE A 53 -5.87 0.61 0.51
CA PHE A 53 -5.47 2.00 0.66
C PHE A 53 -5.19 2.73 -0.66
N GLY A 54 -4.94 1.99 -1.74
CA GLY A 54 -4.64 2.56 -3.06
C GLY A 54 -3.21 3.07 -3.20
N TRP A 55 -2.78 3.27 -4.44
CA TRP A 55 -1.37 3.50 -4.76
C TRP A 55 -0.84 4.85 -4.27
N LYS A 56 -1.69 5.88 -4.12
CA LYS A 56 -1.23 7.18 -3.60
C LYS A 56 -0.81 7.08 -2.14
N VAL A 57 -1.53 6.31 -1.33
CA VAL A 57 -1.13 6.05 0.06
C VAL A 57 0.20 5.31 0.11
N LEU A 58 0.38 4.29 -0.72
CA LEU A 58 1.64 3.53 -0.81
C LEU A 58 2.85 4.43 -1.11
N HIS A 59 2.69 5.41 -2.01
CA HIS A 59 3.74 6.36 -2.36
C HIS A 59 4.06 7.40 -1.28
N VAL A 60 3.17 7.61 -0.30
CA VAL A 60 3.46 8.46 0.86
C VAL A 60 4.25 7.69 1.92
N ILE A 61 3.94 6.41 2.13
CA ILE A 61 4.58 5.58 3.15
C ILE A 61 5.92 4.97 2.68
N HIS A 62 6.09 4.76 1.38
CA HIS A 62 7.31 4.21 0.79
C HIS A 62 8.01 5.21 -0.13
N SER A 63 9.34 5.18 -0.15
CA SER A 63 10.11 5.97 -1.10
C SER A 63 9.90 5.49 -2.55
N LYS A 64 10.12 6.36 -3.54
CA LYS A 64 10.09 5.97 -4.97
C LYS A 64 11.01 4.78 -5.28
N LYS A 65 12.20 4.74 -4.67
CA LYS A 65 13.17 3.63 -4.79
C LYS A 65 12.59 2.33 -4.23
N THR A 66 11.94 2.41 -3.08
CA THR A 66 11.29 1.25 -2.44
C THR A 66 10.15 0.71 -3.29
N ILE A 67 9.26 1.59 -3.79
CA ILE A 67 8.16 1.19 -4.69
C ILE A 67 8.72 0.51 -5.94
N ALA A 68 9.71 1.10 -6.62
CA ALA A 68 10.30 0.51 -7.82
C ALA A 68 10.91 -0.87 -7.57
N LYS A 69 11.54 -1.06 -6.40
CA LYS A 69 12.08 -2.35 -5.98
C LYS A 69 10.96 -3.39 -5.78
N TYR A 70 9.91 -3.04 -5.03
CA TYR A 70 8.80 -3.96 -4.77
C TYR A 70 8.00 -4.28 -6.05
N GLU A 71 7.83 -3.31 -6.95
CA GLU A 71 7.29 -3.56 -8.29
C GLU A 71 8.13 -4.57 -9.08
N GLY A 72 9.46 -4.51 -8.98
CA GLY A 72 10.36 -5.47 -9.62
C GLY A 72 10.24 -6.89 -9.05
N ILE A 73 10.13 -7.02 -7.73
CA ILE A 73 9.91 -8.31 -7.06
C ILE A 73 8.56 -8.91 -7.49
N LEU A 74 7.48 -8.13 -7.41
CA LEU A 74 6.12 -8.60 -7.68
C LEU A 74 5.80 -8.72 -9.18
N GLY A 75 6.56 -8.05 -10.04
CA GLY A 75 6.29 -7.98 -11.48
C GLY A 75 5.02 -7.18 -11.82
N ILE A 76 4.70 -6.13 -11.05
CA ILE A 76 3.51 -5.28 -11.25
C ILE A 76 3.88 -3.80 -11.38
N LYS A 77 2.91 -2.99 -11.79
CA LYS A 77 2.91 -1.54 -11.57
C LYS A 77 1.84 -1.17 -10.57
N VAL A 78 2.20 -0.57 -9.43
CA VAL A 78 1.24 -0.31 -8.34
C VAL A 78 0.13 0.64 -8.79
N ARG A 79 0.42 1.54 -9.74
CA ARG A 79 -0.55 2.48 -10.31
C ARG A 79 -1.57 1.83 -11.25
N GLU A 80 -1.26 0.64 -11.75
CA GLU A 80 -2.13 -0.16 -12.62
C GLU A 80 -2.84 -1.24 -11.80
N ALA A 81 -2.17 -1.80 -10.79
CA ALA A 81 -2.69 -2.86 -9.94
C ALA A 81 -3.70 -2.38 -8.89
N PHE A 82 -3.61 -1.11 -8.46
CA PHE A 82 -4.43 -0.57 -7.37
C PHE A 82 -5.16 0.71 -7.79
N PRO A 83 -6.32 1.01 -7.17
CA PRO A 83 -6.98 2.28 -7.37
C PRO A 83 -6.14 3.45 -6.83
N GLU A 84 -6.46 4.68 -7.26
CA GLU A 84 -5.82 5.89 -6.73
C GLU A 84 -5.94 6.00 -5.21
N TYR A 85 -7.16 5.81 -4.71
CA TYR A 85 -7.47 5.63 -3.30
C TYR A 85 -8.31 4.37 -3.15
N GLY A 86 -7.91 3.49 -2.25
CA GLY A 86 -8.71 2.33 -1.90
C GLY A 86 -9.87 2.70 -0.95
N PRO A 87 -10.85 1.80 -0.75
CA PRO A 87 -12.03 2.09 0.07
C PRO A 87 -11.71 2.46 1.52
N ASP A 88 -10.59 1.96 2.06
CA ASP A 88 -10.13 2.19 3.42
C ASP A 88 -9.10 3.34 3.53
N ALA A 89 -8.80 4.07 2.45
CA ALA A 89 -7.76 5.09 2.44
C ALA A 89 -7.93 6.17 3.53
N ASP A 90 -9.17 6.58 3.81
CA ASP A 90 -9.50 7.64 4.77
C ASP A 90 -9.19 7.30 6.24
N ARG A 91 -8.91 6.02 6.53
CA ARG A 91 -8.43 5.55 7.83
C ARG A 91 -6.97 5.93 8.10
N THR A 92 -6.24 6.38 7.08
CA THR A 92 -4.80 6.67 7.17
C THR A 92 -4.51 8.16 7.33
N ASN A 93 -3.46 8.50 8.09
CA ASN A 93 -2.96 9.88 8.13
C ASN A 93 -2.34 10.30 6.78
N ALA A 94 -1.86 9.34 5.98
CA ALA A 94 -1.38 9.58 4.62
C ALA A 94 -2.48 10.17 3.71
N PHE A 95 -3.71 9.66 3.79
CA PHE A 95 -4.83 10.20 3.02
C PHE A 95 -5.13 11.66 3.40
N LYS A 96 -5.20 11.96 4.71
CA LYS A 96 -5.38 13.34 5.21
C LYS A 96 -4.28 14.27 4.69
N LEU A 97 -3.04 13.78 4.68
CA LEU A 97 -1.89 14.52 4.16
C LEU A 97 -2.03 14.87 2.68
N ILE A 98 -2.35 13.86 1.86
CA ILE A 98 -2.50 14.02 0.42
C ILE A 98 -3.61 15.04 0.11
N LYS A 99 -4.70 15.03 0.88
CA LYS A 99 -5.81 15.98 0.74
C LYS A 99 -5.45 17.41 1.17
N SER A 100 -4.39 17.61 1.96
CA SER A 100 -3.96 18.91 2.47
C SER A 100 -2.96 19.65 1.56
N VAL A 101 -2.43 19.00 0.53
CA VAL A 101 -1.43 19.58 -0.39
C VAL A 101 -2.03 19.84 -1.76
N SER A 102 -1.45 20.79 -2.47
CA SER A 102 -1.88 21.15 -3.83
C SER A 102 -1.29 20.22 -4.90
N SER A 103 -0.11 19.63 -4.64
CA SER A 103 0.56 18.76 -5.59
C SER A 103 1.06 17.48 -4.93
N PHE A 104 0.40 16.37 -5.28
CA PHE A 104 0.79 15.05 -4.80
C PHE A 104 2.25 14.70 -5.15
N TRP A 105 2.71 15.02 -6.36
CA TRP A 105 4.06 14.67 -6.79
C TRP A 105 5.15 15.46 -6.05
N LYS A 106 4.87 16.71 -5.69
CA LYS A 106 5.77 17.52 -4.84
C LYS A 106 5.80 17.01 -3.41
N LEU A 107 4.67 16.55 -2.88
CA LEU A 107 4.62 15.90 -1.56
C LEU A 107 5.53 14.66 -1.51
N VAL A 108 5.41 13.75 -2.48
CA VAL A 108 6.18 12.49 -2.46
C VAL A 108 7.63 12.64 -2.95
N SER A 109 7.99 13.74 -3.59
CA SER A 109 9.40 14.11 -3.82
C SER A 109 10.03 14.82 -2.62
N GLY A 110 9.23 15.31 -1.67
CA GLY A 110 9.69 16.11 -0.53
C GLY A 110 9.85 17.60 -0.83
N ASP A 111 9.40 18.06 -2.00
CA ASP A 111 9.49 19.46 -2.45
C ASP A 111 8.36 20.36 -1.89
N GLU A 112 7.35 19.77 -1.27
CA GLU A 112 6.26 20.48 -0.57
C GLU A 112 6.26 20.04 0.90
N ARG A 113 6.39 21.01 1.82
CA ARG A 113 6.27 20.74 3.26
C ARG A 113 4.79 20.71 3.62
N PRO A 114 4.23 19.55 4.00
CA PRO A 114 2.84 19.50 4.34
C PRO A 114 2.57 20.25 5.66
N PRO A 115 1.37 20.84 5.82
CA PRO A 115 0.96 21.50 7.07
C PRO A 115 0.81 20.51 8.23
N ILE A 116 0.60 19.22 7.93
CA ILE A 116 0.51 18.13 8.90
C ILE A 116 1.80 17.33 8.81
N GLN A 117 2.58 17.27 9.89
CA GLN A 117 3.76 16.40 9.96
C GLN A 117 3.32 14.98 10.30
N LEU A 118 3.65 14.02 9.42
CA LEU A 118 3.55 12.60 9.73
C LEU A 118 4.75 12.21 10.60
N ASP A 119 4.50 11.87 11.87
CA ASP A 119 5.49 11.10 12.62
C ASP A 119 5.48 9.66 12.08
N LYS A 120 6.57 9.26 11.43
CA LYS A 120 6.71 7.90 10.90
C LYS A 120 6.61 6.82 12.00
N ARG A 121 6.80 7.18 13.27
CA ARG A 121 6.69 6.29 14.43
C ARG A 121 5.24 5.98 14.82
N THR A 122 4.28 6.86 14.52
CA THR A 122 2.84 6.61 14.78
C THR A 122 2.17 5.74 13.71
N ILE A 123 2.93 5.27 12.71
CA ILE A 123 2.46 4.34 11.67
C ILE A 123 2.72 2.87 12.07
N GLN A 124 3.57 2.63 13.08
CA GLN A 124 4.00 1.28 13.50
C GLN A 124 3.38 0.77 14.82
N ASN A 125 2.49 1.54 15.46
CA ASN A 125 1.81 1.16 16.71
C ASN A 125 0.30 1.08 16.53
#